data_AF-A0A3R6Y7G0-F1
#
_entry.id   AF-A0A3R6Y7G0-F1
#
_cell.length_a   1.000
_cell.length_b   1.000
_cell.length_c   1.000
_cell.angle_alpha   90.00
_cell.angle_beta   90.00
_cell.angle_gamma   90.00
#
_symmetry.space_group_name_H-M   'P 1'
#
loop_
_entity.id
_entity.type
_entity.pdbx_description
1 polymer ?
#
loop_
_entity_poly.entity_id
_entity_poly.type
_entity_poly.pdbx_seq_one_letter_code
_entity_poly.pdbx_strand_id
1 'polypeptide(L)'
;MKERRKKTVLLITNLYPSLRHPEYGVFVKNTEEMLKKNGCRVIHAAVKKRKGRILKLLSYVKCYAYALLTGLLFHVDVIYAHYISHTIFPVRVIKKNRRNVIAVGNAHGEDICQDGTRYEKNYEKAVQALKLLDYMIVPSSYYKAYLCQNYRYPEKQIFIFPSGGVNEQCFFPQDRYICRKKIGFCSDKIYIGFVSRLVEGKGWDTFLNAAALFCSALMWRGISISS
;
A
#
# COMPACT_ATOMS: atom_id res chain seq x y z
N MET A 1 8.60 -38.14 -4.45
CA MET A 1 8.81 -36.80 -3.84
C MET A 1 7.57 -36.46 -3.02
N LYS A 2 7.69 -36.13 -1.72
CA LYS A 2 6.55 -35.68 -0.91
C LYS A 2 6.10 -34.31 -1.41
N GLU A 3 4.85 -34.21 -1.86
CA GLU A 3 4.23 -32.95 -2.28
C GLU A 3 4.28 -31.95 -1.10
N ARG A 4 4.99 -30.83 -1.27
CA ARG A 4 5.10 -29.83 -0.21
C ARG A 4 3.73 -29.19 0.00
N ARG A 5 3.17 -29.35 1.20
CA ARG A 5 1.88 -28.77 1.58
C ARG A 5 1.85 -27.26 1.29
N LYS A 6 0.80 -26.83 0.58
CA LYS A 6 0.50 -25.43 0.27
C LYS A 6 0.51 -24.57 1.55
N LYS A 7 1.30 -23.49 1.58
CA LYS A 7 1.34 -22.56 2.72
C LYS A 7 0.04 -21.80 2.85
N THR A 8 -0.54 -21.73 4.05
CA THR A 8 -1.76 -20.97 4.33
C THR A 8 -1.44 -19.59 4.88
N VAL A 9 -1.91 -18.56 4.20
CA VAL A 9 -1.74 -17.15 4.56
C VAL A 9 -3.07 -16.57 5.03
N LEU A 10 -3.11 -16.05 6.25
CA LEU A 10 -4.20 -15.21 6.74
C LEU A 10 -3.87 -13.75 6.42
N LEU A 11 -4.51 -13.21 5.39
CA LEU A 11 -4.36 -11.81 5.01
C LEU A 11 -5.34 -10.95 5.82
N ILE A 12 -4.84 -9.96 6.55
CA ILE A 12 -5.66 -9.04 7.36
C ILE A 12 -5.50 -7.63 6.80
N THR A 13 -6.61 -6.93 6.56
CA THR A 13 -6.59 -5.58 5.97
C THR A 13 -7.79 -4.73 6.41
N ASN A 14 -7.58 -3.42 6.52
CA ASN A 14 -8.63 -2.42 6.73
C ASN A 14 -9.33 -1.97 5.43
N LEU A 15 -8.92 -2.49 4.29
CA LEU A 15 -9.47 -2.15 2.98
C LEU A 15 -9.33 -3.29 1.98
N TYR A 16 -10.37 -3.48 1.17
CA TYR A 16 -10.40 -4.49 0.11
C TYR A 16 -11.51 -4.17 -0.90
N PRO A 17 -11.31 -4.47 -2.20
CA PRO A 17 -12.25 -4.08 -3.23
C PRO A 17 -13.61 -4.76 -3.07
N SER A 18 -14.63 -4.09 -3.60
CA SER A 18 -15.99 -4.61 -3.69
C SER A 18 -16.57 -4.31 -5.06
N LEU A 19 -17.66 -4.98 -5.45
CA LEU A 19 -18.33 -4.72 -6.73
C LEU A 19 -18.68 -3.24 -6.95
N ARG A 20 -19.01 -2.51 -5.87
CA ARG A 20 -19.34 -1.08 -5.92
C ARG A 20 -18.12 -0.15 -5.90
N HIS A 21 -16.98 -0.65 -5.41
CA HIS A 21 -15.75 0.12 -5.22
C HIS A 21 -14.55 -0.77 -5.56
N PRO A 22 -14.33 -1.07 -6.86
CA PRO A 22 -13.28 -1.97 -7.32
C PRO A 22 -11.87 -1.41 -7.09
N GLU A 23 -11.74 -0.08 -6.98
CA GLU A 23 -10.49 0.63 -6.75
C GLU A 23 -10.04 0.59 -5.28
N TYR A 24 -10.98 0.38 -4.35
CA TYR A 24 -10.71 0.48 -2.91
C TYR A 24 -9.84 -0.68 -2.42
N GLY A 25 -8.53 -0.45 -2.35
CA GLY A 25 -7.59 -1.49 -1.91
C GLY A 25 -7.19 -2.50 -2.96
N VAL A 26 -7.20 -2.08 -4.23
CA VAL A 26 -6.82 -2.94 -5.37
C VAL A 26 -5.45 -3.59 -5.18
N PHE A 27 -4.47 -2.90 -4.60
CA PHE A 27 -3.15 -3.46 -4.31
C PHE A 27 -3.18 -4.67 -3.35
N VAL A 28 -4.15 -4.72 -2.43
CA VAL A 28 -4.32 -5.88 -1.52
C VAL A 28 -4.81 -7.08 -2.32
N LYS A 29 -5.78 -6.86 -3.22
CA LYS A 29 -6.25 -7.91 -4.13
C LYS A 29 -5.12 -8.41 -5.04
N ASN A 30 -4.31 -7.51 -5.61
CA ASN A 30 -3.15 -7.89 -6.41
C ASN A 30 -2.15 -8.72 -5.59
N THR A 31 -1.91 -8.34 -4.33
CA THR A 31 -1.05 -9.10 -3.40
C THR A 31 -1.63 -10.49 -3.14
N GLU A 32 -2.94 -10.61 -2.89
CA GLU A 32 -3.63 -11.88 -2.70
C GLU A 32 -3.53 -12.78 -3.95
N GLU A 33 -3.74 -12.23 -5.14
CA GLU A 33 -3.63 -12.96 -6.41
C GLU A 33 -2.20 -13.43 -6.66
N MET A 34 -1.20 -12.60 -6.39
CA MET A 34 0.21 -12.97 -6.49
C MET A 34 0.55 -14.11 -5.52
N LEU A 35 0.10 -14.04 -4.27
CA LEU A 35 0.28 -15.13 -3.30
C LEU A 35 -0.36 -16.42 -3.79
N LYS A 36 -1.58 -16.37 -4.33
CA LYS A 36 -2.27 -17.54 -4.88
C LYS A 36 -1.52 -18.13 -6.07
N LYS A 37 -1.05 -17.29 -6.99
CA LYS A 37 -0.27 -17.67 -8.18
C LYS A 37 1.05 -18.35 -7.80
N ASN A 38 1.67 -17.91 -6.71
CA ASN A 38 2.89 -18.51 -6.14
C ASN A 38 2.62 -19.71 -5.21
N GLY A 39 1.44 -20.32 -5.31
CA GLY A 39 1.16 -21.55 -4.57
C GLY A 39 0.86 -21.33 -3.09
N CYS A 40 0.36 -20.18 -2.66
CA CYS A 40 -0.20 -20.00 -1.31
C CYS A 40 -1.73 -20.17 -1.31
N ARG A 41 -2.28 -20.74 -0.24
CA ARG A 41 -3.71 -20.69 0.07
C ARG A 41 -3.95 -19.42 0.86
N VAL A 42 -4.77 -18.51 0.36
CA VAL A 42 -5.04 -17.23 1.03
C VAL A 42 -6.45 -17.23 1.62
N ILE A 43 -6.54 -16.89 2.90
CA ILE A 43 -7.79 -16.56 3.60
C ILE A 43 -7.71 -15.08 3.95
N HIS A 44 -8.65 -14.25 3.49
CA HIS A 44 -8.62 -12.82 3.81
C HIS A 44 -9.68 -12.43 4.84
N ALA A 45 -9.27 -11.66 5.84
CA ALA A 45 -10.11 -10.91 6.75
C ALA A 45 -10.01 -9.43 6.36
N ALA A 46 -11.07 -8.89 5.76
CA ALA A 46 -11.01 -7.60 5.10
C ALA A 46 -12.21 -6.71 5.43
N VAL A 47 -11.95 -5.42 5.64
CA VAL A 47 -12.97 -4.38 5.71
C VAL A 47 -13.27 -3.85 4.30
N LYS A 48 -14.54 -3.84 3.92
CA LYS A 48 -15.02 -3.22 2.67
C LYS A 48 -15.51 -1.80 2.92
N LYS A 49 -15.50 -0.96 1.90
CA LYS A 49 -15.99 0.43 2.00
C LYS A 49 -17.47 0.46 2.43
N ARG A 50 -17.77 1.23 3.47
CA ARG A 50 -19.12 1.44 4.03
C ARG A 50 -19.37 2.92 4.26
N LYS A 51 -20.61 3.36 4.04
CA LYS A 51 -21.09 4.69 4.46
C LYS A 51 -21.63 4.59 5.90
N GLY A 52 -21.38 5.60 6.72
CA GLY A 52 -21.84 5.67 8.12
C GLY A 52 -20.87 5.04 9.14
N ARG A 53 -20.75 5.70 10.31
CA ARG A 53 -19.79 5.33 11.36
C ARG A 53 -20.09 3.96 12.00
N ILE A 54 -21.36 3.66 12.26
CA ILE A 54 -21.80 2.41 12.89
C ILE A 54 -21.50 1.21 11.99
N LEU A 55 -21.88 1.29 10.70
CA LEU A 55 -21.61 0.22 9.74
C LEU A 55 -20.11 0.00 9.51
N LYS A 56 -19.32 1.08 9.55
CA LYS A 56 -17.86 0.99 9.52
C LYS A 56 -17.35 0.25 10.76
N LEU A 57 -17.77 0.62 11.96
CA LEU A 57 -17.38 -0.05 13.21
C LEU A 57 -17.72 -1.54 13.19
N LEU A 58 -18.96 -1.90 12.83
CA LEU A 58 -19.39 -3.30 12.70
C LEU A 58 -18.54 -4.07 11.68
N SER A 59 -18.10 -3.42 10.61
CA SER A 59 -17.22 -4.06 9.61
C SER A 59 -15.83 -4.37 10.18
N TYR A 60 -15.28 -3.48 11.02
CA TYR A 60 -14.03 -3.75 11.74
C TYR A 60 -14.20 -4.87 12.76
N VAL A 61 -15.28 -4.86 13.56
CA VAL A 61 -15.58 -5.93 14.53
C VAL A 61 -15.69 -7.27 13.82
N LYS A 62 -16.45 -7.35 12.72
CA LYS A 62 -16.57 -8.57 11.91
C LYS A 62 -15.23 -9.01 11.33
N CYS A 63 -14.43 -8.08 10.81
CA CYS A 63 -13.10 -8.38 10.27
C CYS A 63 -12.19 -8.97 11.36
N TYR A 64 -12.14 -8.35 12.54
CA TYR A 64 -11.25 -8.79 13.61
C TYR A 64 -11.73 -10.10 14.22
N ALA A 65 -13.03 -10.27 14.45
CA ALA A 65 -13.59 -11.54 14.92
C ALA A 65 -13.25 -12.68 13.94
N TYR A 66 -13.43 -12.45 12.64
CA TYR A 66 -13.09 -13.43 11.61
C TYR A 66 -11.59 -13.74 11.57
N ALA A 67 -10.73 -12.72 11.65
CA ALA A 67 -9.28 -12.90 11.71
C ALA A 67 -8.84 -13.72 12.93
N LEU A 68 -9.39 -13.40 14.11
CA LEU A 68 -9.09 -14.09 15.36
C LEU A 68 -9.56 -15.54 15.33
N LEU A 69 -10.82 -15.79 14.97
CA LEU A 69 -11.35 -17.15 14.84
C LEU A 69 -10.53 -17.96 13.85
N THR A 70 -10.19 -17.38 12.69
CA THR A 70 -9.38 -18.06 11.68
C THR A 70 -7.98 -18.37 12.19
N GLY A 71 -7.29 -17.37 12.74
CA GLY A 71 -5.89 -17.50 13.18
C GLY A 71 -5.70 -18.35 14.44
N LEU A 72 -6.73 -18.48 15.27
CA LEU A 72 -6.68 -19.28 16.51
C LEU A 72 -7.17 -20.71 16.31
N LEU A 73 -8.23 -20.92 15.52
CA LEU A 73 -8.89 -22.23 15.40
C LEU A 73 -8.39 -23.05 14.19
N PHE A 74 -7.91 -22.40 13.14
CA PHE A 74 -7.48 -23.08 11.92
C PHE A 74 -5.96 -23.02 11.73
N HIS A 75 -5.46 -23.93 10.88
CA HIS A 75 -4.06 -23.95 10.53
C HIS A 75 -3.70 -22.76 9.61
N VAL A 76 -2.85 -21.87 10.12
CA VAL A 76 -2.28 -20.73 9.41
C VAL A 76 -0.76 -20.80 9.57
N ASP A 77 -0.02 -20.69 8.46
CA ASP A 77 1.44 -20.62 8.47
C ASP A 77 1.93 -19.17 8.63
N VAL A 78 1.24 -18.23 7.98
CA VAL A 78 1.65 -16.82 7.89
C VAL A 78 0.45 -15.90 8.12
N ILE A 79 0.60 -14.86 8.94
CA ILE A 79 -0.30 -13.71 8.99
C ILE A 79 0.32 -12.61 8.14
N TYR A 80 -0.42 -12.10 7.17
CA TYR A 80 0.02 -11.03 6.27
C TYR A 80 -0.85 -9.80 6.49
N ALA A 81 -0.31 -8.82 7.21
CA ALA A 81 -1.04 -7.68 7.75
C ALA A 81 -0.79 -6.42 6.92
N HIS A 82 -1.79 -5.94 6.17
CA HIS A 82 -1.73 -4.62 5.51
C HIS A 82 -2.26 -3.53 6.43
N TYR A 83 -1.62 -2.36 6.42
CA TYR A 83 -1.94 -1.26 7.33
C TYR A 83 -1.76 -1.65 8.80
N ILE A 84 -0.49 -1.80 9.19
CA ILE A 84 -0.08 -2.36 10.49
C ILE A 84 -0.80 -1.66 11.65
N SER A 85 -0.87 -0.34 11.61
CA SER A 85 -1.56 0.49 12.62
C SER A 85 -2.99 0.04 12.88
N HIS A 86 -3.71 -0.37 11.83
CA HIS A 86 -5.06 -0.87 11.91
C HIS A 86 -5.12 -2.35 12.28
N THR A 87 -4.23 -3.18 11.75
CA THR A 87 -4.35 -4.65 11.85
C THR A 87 -3.54 -5.27 13.00
N ILE A 88 -2.79 -4.48 13.77
CA ILE A 88 -1.89 -5.04 14.79
C ILE A 88 -2.62 -5.76 15.93
N PHE A 89 -3.84 -5.34 16.28
CA PHE A 89 -4.60 -5.96 17.36
C PHE A 89 -4.83 -7.47 17.14
N PRO A 90 -5.45 -7.93 16.03
CA PRO A 90 -5.60 -9.37 15.80
C PRO A 90 -4.25 -10.09 15.67
N VAL A 91 -3.24 -9.47 15.06
CA VAL A 91 -1.88 -10.05 14.96
C VAL A 91 -1.31 -10.35 16.35
N ARG A 92 -1.41 -9.39 17.29
CA ARG A 92 -0.92 -9.51 18.66
C ARG A 92 -1.56 -10.70 19.38
N VAL A 93 -2.88 -10.83 19.29
CA VAL A 93 -3.62 -11.93 19.94
C VAL A 93 -3.22 -13.27 19.33
N ILE A 94 -3.16 -13.39 18.01
CA ILE A 94 -2.80 -14.65 17.35
C ILE A 94 -1.35 -15.04 17.69
N LYS A 95 -0.37 -14.12 17.60
CA LYS A 95 1.04 -14.41 17.93
C LYS A 95 1.24 -14.82 19.39
N LYS A 96 0.48 -14.22 20.33
CA LYS A 96 0.54 -14.59 21.76
C LYS A 96 0.11 -16.05 21.97
N ASN A 97 -0.91 -16.51 21.25
CA ASN A 97 -1.46 -17.86 21.38
C ASN A 97 -0.81 -18.89 20.44
N ARG A 98 -0.16 -18.43 19.35
CA ARG A 98 0.39 -19.26 18.27
C ARG A 98 1.78 -18.75 17.87
N ARG A 99 2.79 -19.02 18.70
CA ARG A 99 4.16 -18.51 18.52
C ARG A 99 4.83 -18.92 17.19
N ASN A 100 4.44 -20.08 16.65
CA ASN A 100 5.02 -20.63 15.41
C ASN A 100 4.50 -19.96 14.13
N VAL A 101 3.49 -19.09 14.22
CA VAL A 101 2.95 -18.37 13.06
C VAL A 101 3.88 -17.21 12.73
N ILE A 102 4.28 -17.11 11.45
CA ILE A 102 5.09 -15.99 10.95
C ILE A 102 4.16 -14.79 10.73
N ALA A 103 4.50 -13.63 11.28
CA ALA A 103 3.78 -12.39 11.06
C ALA A 103 4.58 -11.47 10.13
N VAL A 104 3.95 -11.08 9.01
CA VAL A 104 4.52 -10.18 8.02
C VAL A 104 3.68 -8.91 7.98
N GLY A 105 4.28 -7.76 8.23
CA GLY A 105 3.64 -6.46 8.04
C GLY A 105 3.89 -5.95 6.62
N ASN A 106 2.85 -5.48 5.95
CA ASN A 106 2.97 -4.76 4.69
C ASN A 106 2.48 -3.33 4.89
N ALA A 107 3.44 -2.43 5.00
CA ALA A 107 3.16 -1.04 5.30
C ALA A 107 2.89 -0.24 4.03
N HIS A 108 1.89 0.62 4.12
CA HIS A 108 1.67 1.68 3.15
C HIS A 108 2.23 2.97 3.72
N GLY A 109 2.62 3.92 2.88
CA GLY A 109 3.50 5.01 3.31
C GLY A 109 3.08 5.76 4.59
N GLU A 110 1.77 5.95 4.75
CA GLU A 110 1.13 6.61 5.91
C GLU A 110 1.23 5.80 7.23
N ASP A 111 1.53 4.49 7.17
CA ASP A 111 1.67 3.61 8.35
C ASP A 111 3.04 3.71 9.02
N ILE A 112 4.07 4.12 8.28
CA ILE A 112 5.47 4.14 8.76
C ILE A 112 5.97 5.57 8.91
N CYS A 113 5.74 6.42 7.91
CA CYS A 113 6.32 7.75 7.86
C CYS A 113 5.38 8.77 8.52
N GLN A 114 5.91 9.36 9.58
CA GLN A 114 5.25 10.32 10.44
C GLN A 114 5.44 11.76 9.92
N ASP A 115 5.17 12.00 8.64
CA ASP A 115 5.24 13.36 8.10
C ASP A 115 4.00 14.16 8.55
N GLY A 116 4.08 14.69 9.77
CA GLY A 116 3.53 16.00 10.11
C GLY A 116 2.05 16.16 10.41
N THR A 117 1.18 15.14 10.33
CA THR A 117 -0.20 15.29 10.84
C THR A 117 -0.79 14.05 11.53
N ARG A 118 -1.17 14.24 12.80
CA ARG A 118 -2.08 13.44 13.65
C ARG A 118 -1.58 12.12 14.30
N TYR A 119 -0.46 11.52 13.89
CA TYR A 119 0.09 10.29 14.51
C TYR A 119 1.47 10.42 15.20
N GLU A 120 1.89 11.64 15.56
CA GLU A 120 3.05 11.91 16.43
C GLU A 120 2.98 11.20 17.80
N LYS A 121 1.79 10.79 18.25
CA LYS A 121 1.51 10.60 19.68
C LYS A 121 1.87 9.26 20.29
N ASN A 122 2.53 8.32 19.61
CA ASN A 122 2.86 7.03 20.27
C ASN A 122 3.96 6.20 19.56
N TYR A 123 5.17 6.73 19.49
CA TYR A 123 6.38 5.98 19.08
C TYR A 123 6.47 4.62 19.78
N GLU A 124 6.19 4.55 21.08
CA GLU A 124 6.23 3.31 21.85
C GLU A 124 5.25 2.25 21.33
N LYS A 125 4.01 2.63 20.98
CA LYS A 125 3.05 1.68 20.42
C LYS A 125 3.49 1.19 19.05
N ALA A 126 4.10 2.04 18.23
CA ALA A 126 4.67 1.64 16.95
C ALA A 126 5.81 0.64 17.16
N VAL A 127 6.74 0.90 18.08
CA VAL A 127 7.81 -0.04 18.44
C VAL A 127 7.25 -1.37 18.94
N GLN A 128 6.24 -1.35 19.81
CA GLN A 128 5.60 -2.57 20.31
C GLN A 128 4.87 -3.34 19.20
N ALA A 129 4.25 -2.64 18.24
CA ALA A 129 3.63 -3.24 17.08
C ALA A 129 4.67 -3.93 16.19
N LEU A 130 5.76 -3.23 15.88
CA LEU A 130 6.83 -3.74 15.03
C LEU A 130 7.51 -4.98 15.64
N LYS A 131 7.69 -5.03 16.96
CA LYS A 131 8.24 -6.20 17.67
C LYS A 131 7.42 -7.49 17.50
N LEU A 132 6.15 -7.39 17.10
CA LEU A 132 5.30 -8.56 16.86
C LEU A 132 5.48 -9.15 15.45
N LEU A 133 6.11 -8.41 14.54
CA LEU A 133 6.27 -8.75 13.14
C LEU A 133 7.66 -9.36 12.92
N ASP A 134 7.69 -10.56 12.36
CA ASP A 134 8.93 -11.28 12.03
C ASP A 134 9.59 -10.69 10.77
N TYR A 135 8.77 -10.17 9.84
CA TYR A 135 9.22 -9.51 8.62
C TYR A 135 8.37 -8.29 8.28
N MET A 136 8.98 -7.36 7.54
CA MET A 136 8.36 -6.15 7.03
C MET A 136 8.49 -6.08 5.52
N ILE A 137 7.41 -5.65 4.89
CA ILE A 137 7.35 -5.33 3.48
C ILE A 137 7.05 -3.84 3.36
N VAL A 138 7.86 -3.14 2.56
CA VAL A 138 7.78 -1.71 2.36
C VAL A 138 7.83 -1.37 0.87
N PRO A 139 7.24 -0.24 0.44
CA PRO A 139 7.11 0.04 -0.99
C PRO A 139 8.38 0.59 -1.64
N SER A 140 9.36 1.07 -0.86
CA SER A 140 10.60 1.62 -1.40
C SER A 140 11.77 1.56 -0.41
N SER A 141 12.98 1.82 -0.91
CA SER A 141 14.21 1.93 -0.11
C SER A 141 14.14 3.05 0.93
N TYR A 142 13.40 4.13 0.65
CA TYR A 142 13.15 5.22 1.60
C TYR A 142 12.49 4.70 2.90
N TYR A 143 11.41 3.94 2.79
CA TYR A 143 10.72 3.37 3.97
C TYR A 143 11.57 2.32 4.68
N LYS A 144 12.38 1.55 3.94
CA LYS A 144 13.35 0.62 4.53
C LYS A 144 14.35 1.37 5.40
N ALA A 145 14.97 2.42 4.88
CA ALA A 145 15.90 3.27 5.62
C ALA A 145 15.22 3.91 6.85
N TYR A 146 14.00 4.41 6.68
CA TYR A 146 13.22 5.01 7.77
C TYR A 146 12.97 4.03 8.91
N LEU A 147 12.60 2.77 8.62
CA LEU A 147 12.41 1.73 9.63
C LEU A 147 13.70 1.39 10.37
N CYS A 148 14.81 1.27 9.64
CA CYS A 148 16.12 1.00 10.24
C CYS A 148 16.57 2.14 11.16
N GLN A 149 16.46 3.39 10.71
CA GLN A 149 16.98 4.56 11.43
C GLN A 149 16.11 4.93 12.64
N ASN A 150 14.78 5.00 12.45
CA ASN A 150 13.88 5.52 13.48
C ASN A 150 13.38 4.44 14.45
N TYR A 151 13.18 3.21 13.98
CA TYR A 151 12.63 2.12 14.79
C TYR A 151 13.63 1.00 15.09
N ARG A 152 14.87 1.09 14.57
CA ARG A 152 15.92 0.06 14.71
C ARG A 152 15.44 -1.33 14.28
N TYR A 153 14.53 -1.38 13.29
CA TYR A 153 14.03 -2.65 12.78
C TYR A 153 15.14 -3.35 11.97
N PRO A 154 15.40 -4.66 12.15
CA PRO A 154 16.53 -5.33 11.51
C PRO A 154 16.43 -5.30 9.99
N GLU A 155 17.45 -4.77 9.32
CA GLU A 155 17.43 -4.58 7.86
C GLU A 155 17.16 -5.88 7.10
N LYS A 156 17.74 -7.00 7.54
CA LYS A 156 17.57 -8.34 6.96
C LYS A 156 16.13 -8.88 7.04
N GLN A 157 15.28 -8.25 7.85
CA GLN A 157 13.87 -8.59 7.99
C GLN A 157 12.97 -7.68 7.15
N ILE A 158 13.53 -6.73 6.40
CA ILE A 158 12.79 -5.78 5.57
C ILE A 158 12.99 -6.11 4.10
N PHE A 159 11.88 -6.32 3.40
CA PHE A 159 11.84 -6.55 1.96
C PHE A 159 11.15 -5.38 1.25
N ILE A 160 11.72 -4.96 0.12
CA ILE A 160 11.12 -3.93 -0.71
C ILE A 160 10.20 -4.61 -1.73
N PHE A 161 8.92 -4.27 -1.71
CA PHE A 161 7.95 -4.74 -2.68
C PHE A 161 6.93 -3.63 -2.98
N PRO A 162 7.01 -2.99 -4.16
CA PRO A 162 6.17 -1.84 -4.49
C PRO A 162 4.72 -2.28 -4.78
N SER A 163 3.85 -2.16 -3.77
CA SER A 163 2.38 -2.13 -3.86
C SER A 163 1.69 -3.15 -4.78
N GLY A 164 2.21 -4.37 -4.92
CA GLY A 164 1.60 -5.39 -5.77
C GLY A 164 1.88 -5.25 -7.27
N GLY A 165 2.83 -4.39 -7.66
CA GLY A 165 3.20 -4.15 -9.05
C GLY A 165 2.16 -3.36 -9.86
N VAL A 166 2.43 -3.18 -11.15
CA VAL A 166 1.51 -2.62 -12.14
C VAL A 166 1.01 -3.73 -13.05
N ASN A 167 -0.25 -3.64 -13.51
CA ASN A 167 -0.78 -4.60 -14.47
C ASN A 167 -0.22 -4.28 -15.86
N GLU A 168 0.72 -5.10 -16.36
CA GLU A 168 1.35 -4.92 -17.68
C GLU A 168 0.37 -5.06 -18.85
N GLN A 169 -0.79 -5.71 -18.66
CA GLN A 169 -1.84 -5.73 -19.69
C GLN A 169 -2.57 -4.39 -19.81
N CYS A 170 -2.53 -3.56 -18.77
CA CYS A 170 -3.10 -2.21 -18.78
C CYS A 170 -2.01 -1.14 -19.03
N PHE A 171 -0.82 -1.32 -18.45
CA PHE A 171 0.31 -0.41 -18.53
C PHE A 171 1.43 -1.06 -19.33
N PHE A 172 1.38 -0.86 -20.65
CA PHE A 172 2.41 -1.33 -21.57
C PHE A 172 2.88 -0.18 -22.48
N PRO A 173 4.14 -0.21 -22.96
CA PRO A 173 4.63 0.78 -23.91
C PRO A 173 3.76 0.83 -25.17
N GLN A 174 3.40 2.03 -25.60
CA GLN A 174 2.71 2.28 -26.87
C GLN A 174 3.50 3.28 -27.68
N ASP A 175 3.29 3.28 -29.00
CA ASP A 175 3.89 4.26 -29.88
C ASP A 175 3.44 5.69 -29.52
N ARG A 176 4.42 6.52 -29.18
CA ARG A 176 4.19 7.89 -28.68
C ARG A 176 3.52 8.77 -29.73
N TYR A 177 3.86 8.62 -31.02
CA TYR A 177 3.29 9.43 -32.09
C TYR A 177 1.81 9.10 -32.29
N ILE A 178 1.46 7.81 -32.34
CA ILE A 178 0.08 7.33 -32.44
C ILE A 178 -0.74 7.78 -31.22
N CYS A 179 -0.22 7.62 -30.00
CA CYS A 179 -0.92 8.06 -28.79
C CYS A 179 -1.18 9.56 -28.79
N ARG A 180 -0.19 10.39 -29.15
CA ARG A 180 -0.34 11.86 -29.25
C ARG A 180 -1.42 12.23 -30.26
N LYS A 181 -1.37 11.67 -31.46
CA LYS A 181 -2.37 11.93 -32.52
C LYS A 181 -3.79 11.57 -32.07
N LYS A 182 -3.96 10.44 -31.38
CA LYS A 182 -5.27 9.99 -30.86
C LYS A 182 -5.90 10.97 -29.87
N ILE A 183 -5.10 11.65 -29.05
CA ILE A 183 -5.57 12.62 -28.05
C ILE A 183 -5.46 14.07 -28.52
N GLY A 184 -5.14 14.31 -29.80
CA GLY A 184 -5.02 15.65 -30.38
C GLY A 184 -3.77 16.44 -29.97
N PHE A 185 -2.73 15.75 -29.48
CA PHE A 185 -1.47 16.40 -29.09
C PHE A 185 -0.55 16.58 -30.30
N CYS A 186 0.12 17.74 -30.37
CA CYS A 186 1.16 18.05 -31.35
C CYS A 186 2.34 17.06 -31.22
N SER A 187 2.88 16.61 -32.35
CA SER A 187 3.96 15.62 -32.37
C SER A 187 5.32 16.19 -31.97
N ASP A 188 5.52 17.49 -32.16
CA ASP A 188 6.78 18.24 -32.03
C ASP A 188 6.95 18.94 -30.68
N LYS A 189 5.94 18.89 -29.80
CA LYS A 189 6.00 19.50 -28.46
C LYS A 189 6.54 18.54 -27.38
N ILE A 190 7.12 19.13 -26.34
CA ILE A 190 7.44 18.46 -25.09
C ILE A 190 6.23 18.61 -24.16
N TYR A 191 5.77 17.49 -23.61
CA TYR A 191 4.66 17.45 -22.67
C TYR A 191 5.16 17.04 -21.30
N ILE A 192 4.83 17.85 -20.30
CA ILE A 192 5.09 17.55 -18.90
C ILE A 192 3.72 17.29 -18.25
N GLY A 193 3.54 16.09 -17.70
CA GLY A 193 2.30 15.67 -17.05
C GLY A 193 2.52 15.41 -15.58
N PHE A 194 1.53 15.76 -14.76
CA PHE A 194 1.52 15.49 -13.33
C PHE A 194 0.24 14.73 -12.98
N VAL A 195 0.38 13.56 -12.35
CA VAL A 195 -0.74 12.69 -11.99
C VAL A 195 -0.73 12.48 -10.49
N SER A 196 -1.65 13.13 -9.79
CA SER A 196 -1.83 12.94 -8.35
C SER A 196 -3.22 13.39 -7.90
N ARG A 197 -3.55 13.08 -6.65
CA ARG A 197 -4.73 13.69 -5.99
C ARG A 197 -4.38 15.14 -5.63
N LEU A 198 -5.36 16.04 -5.74
CA LEU A 198 -5.27 17.41 -5.25
C LEU A 198 -5.45 17.45 -3.73
N VAL A 199 -4.46 16.90 -3.03
CA VAL A 199 -4.39 16.83 -1.57
C VAL A 199 -3.03 17.38 -1.15
N GLU A 200 -2.98 18.05 -0.01
CA GLU A 200 -1.75 18.53 0.60
C GLU A 200 -0.69 17.43 0.71
N GLY A 201 0.59 17.80 0.56
CA GLY A 201 1.71 16.86 0.58
C GLY A 201 1.84 15.98 -0.68
N LYS A 202 0.98 16.16 -1.69
CA LYS A 202 1.10 15.48 -2.99
C LYS A 202 1.87 16.27 -4.04
N GLY A 203 2.26 17.52 -3.77
CA GLY A 203 3.12 18.33 -4.63
C GLY A 203 2.44 18.90 -5.87
N TRP A 204 1.11 18.94 -5.90
CA TRP A 204 0.36 19.55 -7.01
C TRP A 204 0.58 21.06 -7.08
N ASP A 205 0.67 21.69 -5.92
CA ASP A 205 1.01 23.10 -5.71
C ASP A 205 2.44 23.39 -6.18
N THR A 206 3.39 22.51 -5.83
CA THR A 206 4.78 22.60 -6.29
C THR A 206 4.86 22.51 -7.81
N PHE A 207 4.10 21.60 -8.42
CA PHE A 207 4.03 21.47 -9.88
C PHE A 207 3.50 22.75 -10.55
N LEU A 208 2.43 23.35 -10.01
CA LEU A 208 1.87 24.61 -10.53
C LEU A 208 2.85 25.77 -10.39
N ASN A 209 3.53 25.89 -9.25
CA ASN A 209 4.54 26.93 -9.02
C ASN A 209 5.71 26.79 -10.01
N ALA A 210 6.19 25.57 -10.23
CA ALA A 210 7.23 25.29 -11.22
C ALA A 210 6.78 25.65 -12.64
N ALA A 211 5.54 25.31 -13.01
CA ALA A 211 4.98 25.67 -14.32
C ALA A 211 4.87 27.19 -14.50
N ALA A 212 4.42 27.92 -13.47
CA ALA A 212 4.34 29.38 -13.50
C ALA A 212 5.72 30.03 -13.68
N LEU A 213 6.73 29.55 -12.94
CA LEU A 213 8.11 30.02 -13.09
C LEU A 213 8.67 29.74 -14.49
N PHE A 214 8.41 28.55 -15.03
CA PHE A 214 8.84 28.16 -16.37
C PHE A 214 8.23 29.07 -17.46
N CYS A 215 6.92 29.35 -17.38
CA CYS A 215 6.24 30.27 -18.29
C CYS A 215 6.79 31.70 -18.19
N SER A 216 7.02 32.21 -16.98
CA SER A 216 7.60 33.53 -16.76
C SER A 216 9.03 33.66 -17.31
N ALA A 217 9.85 32.61 -17.17
CA ALA A 217 11.20 32.58 -17.72
C ALA A 217 11.22 32.55 -19.26
N LEU A 218 10.24 31.90 -19.89
CA LEU A 218 10.07 31.90 -21.35
C LEU A 218 9.60 33.26 -21.88
N MET A 219 8.69 33.93 -21.17
CA MET A 219 8.25 35.29 -21.52
C MET A 219 9.41 36.30 -21.43
N TRP A 220 10.29 36.18 -20.43
CA TRP A 220 11.49 37.03 -20.33
C TRP A 220 12.48 36.82 -21.49
N ARG A 221 12.48 35.62 -22.10
CA ARG A 221 13.31 35.28 -23.27
C ARG A 221 12.61 35.55 -24.61
N GLY A 222 11.45 36.23 -24.61
CA GLY A 222 10.74 36.62 -25.83
C GLY A 222 10.05 35.47 -26.57
N ILE A 223 9.88 34.30 -25.94
CA ILE A 223 9.17 33.16 -26.54
C ILE A 223 7.70 33.24 -26.14
N SER A 224 6.83 33.56 -27.09
CA SER A 224 5.38 33.54 -26.90
C SER A 224 4.87 32.10 -26.80
N ILE A 225 4.17 31.78 -25.71
CA ILE A 225 3.45 30.51 -25.57
C ILE A 225 2.03 30.77 -26.08
N SER A 226 1.71 30.28 -27.27
CA SER A 226 0.34 30.32 -27.80
C SER A 226 -0.56 29.34 -27.03
N SER A 227 -1.66 29.87 -26.50
CA SER A 227 -2.77 29.15 -25.87
C SER A 227 -3.49 28.22 -26.83
#